data_AF-A0A7C6NUI8-F1
#
_entry.id   AF-A0A7C6NUI8-F1
#
_cell.length_a   1.000
_cell.length_b   1.000
_cell.length_c   1.000
_cell.angle_alpha   90.00
_cell.angle_beta   90.00
_cell.angle_gamma   90.00
#
_symmetry.space_group_name_H-M   'P 1'
#
loop_
_entity.id
_entity.type
_entity.pdbx_description
1 polymer ?
#
loop_
_entity_poly.entity_id
_entity_poly.type
_entity_poly.pdbx_seq_one_letter_code
_entity_poly.pdbx_strand_id
1 'polypeptide(L)'
;MGIGTIMILPFLHCLWMGYLVGPKILKLVDNVDMEKASPLIIVSVWFLMARYGTLIGPTLATILGSSLALIAQEIGQLGAVFIALPVAMMLGLRREAIGCTNSVGRETNLGLIGDLYGMDSPEGLGAIGAYVTGTVFGTILFSILGNVFGTFTNFHPISLAMAAGTGSASMMTAASSTLSTFYPDLKSEILAFAAASNLLTGATGLYKQWLLQIPMTEAMYKKLVLLLDRNNKSQEARSE
;
A
#
# COMPACT_ATOMS: atom_id res chain seq x y z
N MET A 1 -8.37 -9.25 -26.73
CA MET A 1 -7.60 -10.35 -26.12
C MET A 1 -6.12 -10.00 -26.15
N GLY A 2 -5.68 -9.09 -25.27
CA GLY A 2 -4.27 -8.69 -25.17
C GLY A 2 -3.72 -9.23 -23.86
N ILE A 3 -2.71 -10.10 -23.95
CA ILE A 3 -1.92 -10.55 -22.79
C ILE A 3 -1.46 -9.29 -22.05
N GLY A 4 -1.83 -9.20 -20.78
CA GLY A 4 -1.69 -8.01 -19.96
C GLY A 4 -0.26 -7.46 -20.02
N THR A 5 -0.10 -6.29 -20.62
CA THR A 5 1.11 -5.50 -20.46
C THR A 5 1.25 -5.16 -18.98
N ILE A 6 2.15 -5.86 -18.30
CA ILE A 6 2.62 -5.49 -16.97
C ILE A 6 3.35 -4.15 -17.16
N MET A 7 2.65 -3.06 -16.89
CA MET A 7 3.24 -1.73 -16.94
C MET A 7 4.16 -1.60 -15.74
N ILE A 8 5.44 -1.92 -15.93
CA ILE A 8 6.46 -1.61 -14.94
C ILE A 8 6.54 -0.09 -14.87
N LEU A 9 6.07 0.48 -13.76
CA LEU A 9 6.01 1.93 -13.61
C LEU A 9 7.41 2.58 -13.75
N PRO A 10 7.51 3.82 -14.25
CA PRO A 10 8.76 4.58 -14.31
C PRO A 10 9.49 4.64 -12.95
N PHE A 11 8.74 4.63 -11.84
CA PHE A 11 9.30 4.64 -10.49
C PHE A 11 10.17 3.42 -10.19
N LEU A 12 9.81 2.23 -10.67
CA LEU A 12 10.61 1.02 -10.47
C LEU A 12 11.94 1.11 -11.25
N HIS A 13 11.90 1.68 -12.45
CA HIS A 13 13.11 1.94 -13.25
C HIS A 13 14.04 2.91 -12.53
N CYS A 14 13.51 3.98 -11.94
CA CYS A 14 14.30 4.93 -11.16
C CYS A 14 14.97 4.29 -9.94
N LEU A 15 14.30 3.37 -9.23
CA LEU A 15 14.91 2.65 -8.10
C LEU A 15 16.07 1.76 -8.53
N TRP A 16 15.90 0.98 -9.60
CA TRP A 16 16.97 0.14 -10.14
C TRP A 16 18.15 0.96 -10.66
N MET A 17 17.88 2.04 -11.40
CA MET A 17 18.92 2.94 -11.87
C MET A 17 19.64 3.62 -10.71
N GLY A 18 18.91 4.11 -9.70
CA GLY A 18 19.51 4.71 -8.50
C GLY A 18 20.39 3.74 -7.71
N TYR A 19 19.97 2.48 -7.58
CA TYR A 19 20.77 1.44 -6.95
C TYR A 19 22.06 1.12 -7.72
N LEU A 20 21.97 1.03 -9.06
CA LEU A 20 23.13 0.77 -9.93
C LEU A 20 24.11 1.93 -9.95
N VAL A 21 23.62 3.17 -10.03
CA VAL A 21 24.43 4.40 -10.10
C VAL A 21 25.03 4.75 -8.73
N GLY A 22 24.44 4.24 -7.65
CA GLY A 22 24.83 4.54 -6.28
C GLY A 22 26.26 4.10 -5.88
N PRO A 23 26.69 4.47 -4.67
CA PRO A 23 28.07 4.36 -4.22
C PRO A 23 28.57 2.91 -4.04
N LYS A 24 27.66 1.93 -4.08
CA LYS A 24 28.01 0.50 -3.93
C LYS A 24 28.37 -0.18 -5.24
N ILE A 25 27.82 0.28 -6.38
CA ILE A 25 27.99 -0.40 -7.68
C ILE A 25 28.83 0.47 -8.62
N LEU A 26 28.23 1.48 -9.27
CA LEU A 26 28.93 2.30 -10.27
C LEU A 26 29.68 3.50 -9.67
N LYS A 27 29.42 3.89 -8.42
CA LYS A 27 30.08 5.02 -7.73
C LYS A 27 30.02 6.36 -8.50
N LEU A 28 28.99 6.53 -9.31
CA LEU A 28 28.73 7.76 -10.05
C LEU A 28 28.11 8.86 -9.16
N VAL A 29 27.49 8.44 -8.06
CA VAL A 29 26.83 9.31 -7.07
C VAL A 29 27.36 8.96 -5.69
N ASP A 30 27.72 9.98 -4.90
CA ASP A 30 28.19 9.83 -3.53
C ASP A 30 27.10 10.18 -2.50
N ASN A 31 27.41 10.00 -1.21
CA ASN A 31 26.45 10.30 -0.14
C ASN A 31 26.12 11.81 -0.05
N VAL A 32 27.03 12.68 -0.45
CA VAL A 32 26.85 14.14 -0.41
C VAL A 32 25.84 14.57 -1.48
N ASP A 33 25.91 13.98 -2.66
CA ASP A 33 24.95 14.17 -3.74
C ASP A 33 23.57 13.65 -3.35
N MET A 34 23.49 12.50 -2.68
CA MET A 34 22.23 11.96 -2.16
C MET A 34 21.59 12.89 -1.12
N GLU A 35 22.39 13.47 -0.23
CA GLU A 35 21.91 14.43 0.78
C GLU A 35 21.40 15.72 0.14
N LYS A 36 22.12 16.26 -0.86
CA LYS A 36 21.69 17.42 -1.64
C LYS A 36 20.44 17.17 -2.47
N ALA A 37 20.23 15.94 -2.94
CA ALA A 37 19.05 15.57 -3.73
C ALA A 37 17.81 15.31 -2.88
N SER A 38 17.96 15.02 -1.57
CA SER A 38 16.85 14.71 -0.67
C SER A 38 15.71 15.74 -0.69
N PRO A 39 15.95 17.07 -0.69
CA PRO A 39 14.88 18.07 -0.79
C PRO A 39 14.06 18.01 -2.09
N LEU A 40 14.61 17.47 -3.19
CA LEU A 40 13.90 17.36 -4.47
C LEU A 40 12.74 16.37 -4.40
N ILE A 41 12.72 15.48 -3.40
CA ILE A 41 11.59 14.59 -3.14
C ILE A 41 10.34 15.41 -2.82
N ILE A 42 10.46 16.47 -2.00
CA ILE A 42 9.33 17.33 -1.63
C ILE A 42 8.76 18.04 -2.86
N VAL A 43 9.64 18.56 -3.72
CA VAL A 43 9.25 19.20 -4.99
C VAL A 43 8.48 18.21 -5.87
N SER A 44 8.94 16.96 -5.94
CA SER A 44 8.28 15.90 -6.70
C SER A 44 6.89 15.56 -6.15
N VAL A 45 6.73 15.56 -4.81
CA VAL A 45 5.44 15.36 -4.16
C VAL A 45 4.46 16.49 -4.49
N TRP A 46 4.90 17.74 -4.59
CA TRP A 46 4.04 18.85 -5.02
C TRP A 46 3.51 18.66 -6.44
N PHE A 47 4.34 18.22 -7.37
CA PHE A 47 3.88 17.89 -8.73
C PHE A 47 2.90 16.73 -8.74
N LEU A 48 3.09 15.72 -7.88
CA LEU A 48 2.13 14.63 -7.73
C LEU A 48 0.78 15.14 -7.20
N MET A 49 0.78 16.02 -6.20
CA MET A 49 -0.45 16.62 -5.67
C MET A 49 -1.16 17.50 -6.71
N ALA A 50 -0.41 18.27 -7.48
CA ALA A 50 -0.96 19.04 -8.60
C ALA A 50 -1.64 18.11 -9.63
N ARG A 51 -1.02 16.97 -9.95
CA ARG A 51 -1.60 15.95 -10.83
C ARG A 51 -2.86 15.32 -10.23
N TYR A 52 -2.92 15.07 -8.93
CA TYR A 52 -4.16 14.61 -8.30
C TYR A 52 -5.27 15.65 -8.43
N GLY A 53 -4.96 16.94 -8.23
CA GLY A 53 -5.90 18.03 -8.45
C GLY A 53 -6.47 18.05 -9.88
N THR A 54 -5.63 17.85 -10.91
CA THR A 54 -6.10 17.84 -12.30
C THR A 54 -6.89 16.59 -12.67
N LEU A 55 -6.65 15.46 -12.02
CA LEU A 55 -7.44 14.23 -12.19
C LEU A 55 -8.80 14.31 -11.50
N ILE A 56 -8.85 14.87 -10.29
CA ILE A 56 -10.08 14.94 -9.47
C ILE A 56 -11.00 16.08 -9.92
N GLY A 57 -10.43 17.22 -10.32
CA GLY A 57 -11.18 18.44 -10.63
C GLY A 57 -12.36 18.26 -11.60
N PRO A 58 -12.16 17.63 -12.78
CA PRO A 58 -13.23 17.46 -13.78
C PRO A 58 -14.42 16.64 -13.28
N THR A 59 -14.21 15.70 -12.36
CA THR A 59 -15.23 14.78 -11.82
C THR A 59 -15.54 15.07 -10.35
N LEU A 60 -15.23 16.27 -9.86
CA LEU A 60 -15.39 16.59 -8.45
C LEU A 60 -16.84 16.43 -7.98
N ALA A 61 -17.81 16.83 -8.80
CA ALA A 61 -19.22 16.70 -8.48
C ALA A 61 -19.66 15.24 -8.30
N THR A 62 -19.19 14.32 -9.15
CA THR A 62 -19.53 12.89 -9.04
C THR A 62 -18.84 12.23 -7.86
N ILE A 63 -17.61 12.64 -7.55
CA ILE A 63 -16.87 12.23 -6.35
C ILE A 63 -17.59 12.67 -5.09
N LEU A 64 -18.07 13.92 -5.02
CA LEU A 64 -18.84 14.42 -3.89
C LEU A 64 -20.17 13.68 -3.72
N GLY A 65 -20.85 13.37 -4.83
CA GLY A 65 -22.04 12.52 -4.81
C GLY A 65 -21.76 11.09 -4.30
N SER A 66 -20.52 10.62 -4.43
CA SER A 66 -20.05 9.31 -3.98
C SER A 66 -19.24 9.37 -2.67
N SER A 67 -19.28 10.51 -1.96
CA SER A 67 -18.48 10.74 -0.75
C SER A 67 -18.72 9.71 0.35
N LEU A 68 -19.96 9.25 0.52
CA LEU A 68 -20.30 8.21 1.49
C LEU A 68 -19.62 6.87 1.14
N ALA A 69 -19.52 6.55 -0.15
CA ALA A 69 -18.82 5.34 -0.60
C ALA A 69 -17.31 5.44 -0.35
N LEU A 70 -16.71 6.62 -0.50
CA LEU A 70 -15.30 6.86 -0.17
C LEU A 70 -15.02 6.71 1.33
N ILE A 71 -15.90 7.24 2.18
CA ILE A 71 -15.78 7.06 3.64
C ILE A 71 -15.93 5.57 4.00
N ALA A 72 -16.92 4.89 3.42
CA ALA A 72 -17.11 3.46 3.65
C ALA A 72 -15.91 2.64 3.19
N GLN A 73 -15.30 2.98 2.05
CA GLN A 73 -14.08 2.35 1.55
C GLN A 73 -12.89 2.56 2.50
N GLU A 74 -12.71 3.76 3.03
CA GLU A 74 -11.65 4.05 4.02
C GLU A 74 -11.76 3.18 5.28
N ILE A 75 -12.98 2.97 5.77
CA ILE A 75 -13.27 2.08 6.89
C ILE A 75 -13.02 0.63 6.46
N GLY A 76 -13.46 0.25 5.26
CA GLY A 76 -13.25 -1.08 4.70
C GLY A 76 -11.77 -1.48 4.63
N GLN A 77 -10.86 -0.53 4.40
CA GLN A 77 -9.42 -0.79 4.43
C GLN A 77 -8.92 -1.32 5.78
N LEU A 78 -9.57 -0.98 6.91
CA LEU A 78 -9.23 -1.54 8.21
C LEU A 78 -9.31 -3.08 8.16
N GLY A 79 -10.27 -3.59 7.39
CA GLY A 79 -10.51 -5.02 7.24
C GLY A 79 -9.34 -5.81 6.67
N ALA A 80 -8.37 -5.17 6.02
CA ALA A 80 -7.18 -5.83 5.47
C ALA A 80 -6.39 -6.60 6.54
N VAL A 81 -6.39 -6.11 7.80
CA VAL A 81 -5.69 -6.78 8.91
C VAL A 81 -6.23 -8.19 9.16
N PHE A 82 -7.53 -8.42 8.94
CA PHE A 82 -8.17 -9.70 9.20
C PHE A 82 -7.61 -10.83 8.33
N ILE A 83 -7.00 -10.48 7.20
CA ILE A 83 -6.38 -11.43 6.27
C ILE A 83 -4.86 -11.33 6.36
N ALA A 84 -4.30 -10.12 6.39
CA ALA A 84 -2.87 -9.92 6.37
C ALA A 84 -2.17 -10.46 7.62
N LEU A 85 -2.74 -10.22 8.81
CA LEU A 85 -2.13 -10.63 10.08
C LEU A 85 -2.07 -12.15 10.28
N PRO A 86 -3.14 -12.94 10.05
CA PRO A 86 -3.06 -14.39 10.14
C PRO A 86 -2.08 -14.97 9.13
N VAL A 87 -2.08 -14.46 7.89
CA VAL A 87 -1.16 -14.93 6.84
C VAL A 87 0.29 -14.65 7.23
N ALA A 88 0.60 -13.45 7.73
CA ALA A 88 1.94 -13.12 8.22
C ALA A 88 2.39 -14.04 9.37
N MET A 89 1.49 -14.33 10.31
CA MET A 89 1.79 -15.23 11.42
C MET A 89 1.98 -16.69 10.98
N MET A 90 1.22 -17.15 9.98
CA MET A 90 1.42 -18.47 9.37
C MET A 90 2.76 -18.60 8.66
N LEU A 91 3.30 -17.50 8.14
CA LEU A 91 4.65 -17.42 7.57
C LEU A 91 5.75 -17.35 8.64
N GLY A 92 5.39 -17.39 9.92
CA GLY A 92 6.33 -17.42 11.05
C GLY A 92 6.67 -16.04 11.63
N LEU A 93 6.09 -14.95 11.12
CA LEU A 93 6.28 -13.62 11.71
C LEU A 93 5.55 -13.54 13.07
N ARG A 94 6.17 -12.87 14.04
CA ARG A 94 5.59 -12.65 15.36
C ARG A 94 5.27 -11.17 15.53
N ARG A 95 6.02 -10.44 16.34
CA ARG A 95 5.78 -9.00 16.56
C ARG A 95 6.01 -8.19 15.27
N GLU A 96 6.88 -8.68 14.39
CA GLU A 96 7.09 -8.14 13.04
C GLU A 96 5.79 -8.08 12.23
N ALA A 97 4.87 -9.02 12.46
CA ALA A 97 3.58 -9.08 11.79
C ALA A 97 2.74 -7.82 12.07
N ILE A 98 2.86 -7.22 13.25
CA ILE A 98 2.13 -5.99 13.61
C ILE A 98 2.62 -4.82 12.78
N GLY A 99 3.94 -4.71 12.57
CA GLY A 99 4.57 -3.66 11.77
C GLY A 99 4.25 -3.77 10.27
N CYS A 100 4.20 -4.99 9.74
CA CYS A 100 4.03 -5.20 8.30
C CYS A 100 2.58 -5.29 7.81
N THR A 101 1.60 -5.52 8.70
CA THR A 101 0.20 -5.77 8.31
C THR A 101 -0.76 -4.63 8.60
N ASN A 102 -0.34 -3.64 9.39
CA ASN A 102 -1.22 -2.54 9.77
C ASN A 102 -1.48 -1.57 8.59
N SER A 103 -0.54 -1.41 7.65
CA SER A 103 -0.62 -0.38 6.61
C SER A 103 0.33 -0.70 5.45
N VAL A 104 0.09 -0.11 4.29
CA VAL A 104 0.83 -0.32 3.02
C VAL A 104 2.26 0.26 3.05
N GLY A 105 2.81 0.54 4.24
CA GLY A 105 4.21 0.90 4.42
C GLY A 105 4.58 2.17 3.64
N ARG A 106 4.07 3.31 4.08
CA ARG A 106 4.51 4.63 3.61
C ARG A 106 5.09 5.44 4.75
N GLU A 107 5.56 6.64 4.47
CA GLU A 107 6.27 7.52 5.38
C GLU A 107 5.51 7.73 6.69
N THR A 108 4.18 7.82 6.62
CA THR A 108 3.29 7.92 7.78
C THR A 108 3.30 6.66 8.65
N ASN A 109 3.31 5.47 8.07
CA ASN A 109 3.39 4.20 8.82
C ASN A 109 4.77 4.04 9.48
N LEU A 110 5.85 4.29 8.73
CA LEU A 110 7.21 4.18 9.26
C LEU A 110 7.45 5.16 10.41
N GLY A 111 7.03 6.41 10.26
CA GLY A 111 7.12 7.40 11.33
C GLY A 111 6.32 6.97 12.57
N LEU A 112 5.06 6.56 12.37
CA LEU A 112 4.19 6.16 13.48
C LEU A 112 4.70 4.92 14.23
N ILE A 113 5.16 3.88 13.51
CA ILE A 113 5.74 2.69 14.14
C ILE A 113 7.08 3.01 14.81
N GLY A 114 7.89 3.87 14.19
CA GLY A 114 9.12 4.39 14.79
C GLY A 114 8.86 5.11 16.11
N ASP A 115 7.82 5.94 16.18
CA ASP A 115 7.46 6.69 17.39
C ASP A 115 6.85 5.80 18.49
N LEU A 116 6.04 4.79 18.12
CA LEU A 116 5.35 3.94 19.09
C LEU A 116 6.21 2.77 19.61
N TYR A 117 7.03 2.17 18.75
CA TYR A 117 7.77 0.93 19.06
C TYR A 117 9.29 1.09 18.93
N GLY A 118 9.77 2.09 18.18
CA GLY A 118 11.18 2.23 17.81
C GLY A 118 11.52 1.47 16.52
N MET A 119 12.41 2.02 15.69
CA MET A 119 12.75 1.42 14.40
C MET A 119 13.56 0.12 14.50
N ASP A 120 14.29 -0.07 15.59
CA ASP A 120 15.06 -1.28 15.88
C ASP A 120 14.21 -2.38 16.54
N SER A 121 12.93 -2.11 16.83
CA SER A 121 12.01 -3.10 17.36
C SER A 121 11.60 -4.12 16.28
N PRO A 122 11.12 -5.31 16.66
CA PRO A 122 10.54 -6.26 15.71
C PRO A 122 9.46 -5.63 14.81
N GLU A 123 8.61 -4.76 15.37
CA GLU A 123 7.58 -4.01 14.66
C GLU A 123 8.18 -3.04 13.64
N GLY A 124 9.22 -2.30 14.04
CA GLY A 124 9.99 -1.42 13.18
C GLY A 124 10.60 -2.17 12.00
N LEU A 125 11.27 -3.30 12.27
CA LEU A 125 11.86 -4.16 11.24
C LEU A 125 10.78 -4.74 10.30
N GLY A 126 9.63 -5.13 10.84
CA GLY A 126 8.48 -5.57 10.05
C GLY A 126 7.96 -4.47 9.12
N ALA A 127 7.83 -3.24 9.63
CA ALA A 127 7.37 -2.09 8.85
C ALA A 127 8.36 -1.70 7.74
N ILE A 128 9.67 -1.71 8.02
CA ILE A 128 10.74 -1.48 7.03
C ILE A 128 10.70 -2.57 5.96
N GLY A 129 10.58 -3.84 6.37
CA GLY A 129 10.47 -4.97 5.46
C GLY A 129 9.30 -4.82 4.50
N ALA A 130 8.12 -4.45 5.02
CA ALA A 130 6.93 -4.19 4.21
C ALA A 130 7.10 -2.99 3.28
N TYR A 131 7.74 -1.91 3.72
CA TYR A 131 8.01 -0.72 2.91
C TYR A 131 8.85 -1.07 1.68
N VAL A 132 9.97 -1.77 1.89
CA VAL A 132 10.91 -2.12 0.81
C VAL A 132 10.27 -3.13 -0.14
N THR A 133 9.74 -4.23 0.40
CA THR A 133 9.14 -5.30 -0.41
C THR A 133 7.88 -4.82 -1.11
N GLY A 134 7.02 -4.08 -0.42
CA GLY A 134 5.79 -3.50 -0.96
C GLY A 134 6.07 -2.50 -2.09
N THR A 135 7.10 -1.68 -1.97
CA THR A 135 7.44 -0.72 -3.04
C THR A 135 7.85 -1.44 -4.34
N VAL A 136 8.62 -2.51 -4.23
CA VAL A 136 9.11 -3.28 -5.40
C VAL A 136 8.03 -4.20 -5.94
N PHE A 137 7.50 -5.09 -5.10
CA PHE A 137 6.58 -6.15 -5.52
C PHE A 137 5.11 -5.69 -5.54
N GLY A 138 4.73 -4.78 -4.65
CA GLY A 138 3.35 -4.32 -4.54
C GLY A 138 2.84 -3.70 -5.84
N THR A 139 3.67 -2.92 -6.54
CA THR A 139 3.27 -2.33 -7.84
C THR A 139 2.94 -3.42 -8.89
N ILE A 140 3.71 -4.50 -8.92
CA ILE A 140 3.48 -5.64 -9.83
C ILE A 140 2.21 -6.37 -9.42
N LEU A 141 2.05 -6.67 -8.13
CA LEU A 141 0.87 -7.35 -7.60
C LEU A 141 -0.39 -6.54 -7.88
N PHE A 142 -0.39 -5.22 -7.65
CA PHE A 142 -1.56 -4.37 -7.90
C PHE A 142 -1.90 -4.25 -9.38
N SER A 143 -0.92 -4.31 -10.29
CA SER A 143 -1.19 -4.42 -11.73
C SER A 143 -1.90 -5.73 -12.06
N ILE A 144 -1.42 -6.86 -11.51
CA ILE A 144 -2.05 -8.17 -11.70
C ILE A 144 -3.45 -8.19 -11.09
N LEU A 145 -3.64 -7.66 -9.88
CA LEU A 145 -4.95 -7.56 -9.25
C LEU A 145 -5.90 -6.69 -10.08
N GLY A 146 -5.45 -5.55 -10.60
CA GLY A 146 -6.25 -4.74 -11.52
C GLY A 146 -6.72 -5.51 -12.76
N ASN A 147 -5.87 -6.39 -13.30
CA ASN A 147 -6.22 -7.28 -14.41
C ASN A 147 -7.23 -8.36 -14.01
N VAL A 148 -6.95 -9.07 -12.91
CA VAL A 148 -7.79 -10.17 -12.42
C VAL A 148 -9.18 -9.66 -12.05
N PHE A 149 -9.27 -8.60 -11.25
CA PHE A 149 -10.54 -8.03 -10.83
C PHE A 149 -11.27 -7.35 -11.99
N GLY A 150 -10.56 -6.71 -12.92
CA GLY A 150 -11.16 -6.13 -14.12
C GLY A 150 -11.77 -7.18 -15.06
N THR A 151 -11.27 -8.42 -15.05
CA THR A 151 -11.71 -9.50 -15.96
C THR A 151 -12.70 -10.48 -15.31
N PHE A 152 -12.46 -10.87 -14.06
CA PHE A 152 -13.13 -12.02 -13.44
C PHE A 152 -14.15 -11.66 -12.36
N THR A 153 -14.33 -10.37 -12.05
CA THR A 153 -15.28 -9.96 -11.01
C THR A 153 -16.38 -9.06 -11.55
N ASN A 154 -17.60 -9.23 -11.05
CA ASN A 154 -18.76 -8.38 -11.36
C ASN A 154 -18.81 -7.11 -10.48
N PHE A 155 -17.68 -6.67 -9.92
CA PHE A 155 -17.64 -5.44 -9.15
C PHE A 155 -17.74 -4.22 -10.07
N HIS A 156 -18.38 -3.16 -9.57
CA HIS A 156 -18.50 -1.93 -10.34
C HIS A 156 -17.10 -1.32 -10.58
N PRO A 157 -16.73 -0.90 -11.81
CA PRO A 157 -15.37 -0.42 -12.11
C PRO A 157 -14.91 0.71 -11.20
N ILE A 158 -15.82 1.61 -10.83
CA ILE A 158 -15.52 2.72 -9.91
C ILE A 158 -15.20 2.24 -8.48
N SER A 159 -15.84 1.16 -8.00
CA SER A 159 -15.49 0.57 -6.70
C SER A 159 -14.09 -0.06 -6.72
N LEU A 160 -13.72 -0.71 -7.82
CA LEU A 160 -12.38 -1.24 -8.02
C LEU A 160 -11.34 -0.12 -8.15
N ALA A 161 -11.71 1.00 -8.77
CA ALA A 161 -10.88 2.20 -8.84
C ALA A 161 -10.64 2.80 -7.44
N MET A 162 -11.68 2.91 -6.61
CA MET A 162 -11.52 3.33 -5.21
C MET A 162 -10.65 2.33 -4.42
N ALA A 163 -10.82 1.03 -4.63
CA ALA A 163 -9.99 0.01 -3.98
C ALA A 163 -8.50 0.08 -4.39
N ALA A 164 -8.19 0.56 -5.59
CA ALA A 164 -6.82 0.81 -6.03
C ALA A 164 -6.14 1.97 -5.27
N GLY A 165 -6.92 2.89 -4.68
CA GLY A 165 -6.42 4.01 -3.90
C GLY A 165 -5.99 3.60 -2.50
N THR A 166 -4.90 2.85 -2.37
CA THR A 166 -4.45 2.29 -1.08
C THR A 166 -3.48 3.16 -0.28
N GLY A 167 -3.28 4.41 -0.70
CA GLY A 167 -2.30 5.34 -0.13
C GLY A 167 -0.92 5.26 -0.77
N SER A 168 -0.70 4.39 -1.76
CA SER A 168 0.51 4.35 -2.59
C SER A 168 0.23 4.84 -4.01
N ALA A 169 0.86 5.95 -4.39
CA ALA A 169 0.75 6.49 -5.75
C ALA A 169 1.19 5.48 -6.83
N SER A 170 2.22 4.67 -6.56
CA SER A 170 2.73 3.69 -7.53
C SER A 170 1.77 2.51 -7.69
N MET A 171 1.26 1.95 -6.59
CA MET A 171 0.31 0.83 -6.62
C MET A 171 -1.04 1.28 -7.20
N MET A 172 -1.52 2.46 -6.81
CA MET A 172 -2.72 3.08 -7.36
C MET A 172 -2.60 3.25 -8.87
N THR A 173 -1.49 3.83 -9.35
CA THR A 173 -1.29 4.05 -10.79
C THR A 173 -1.22 2.71 -11.53
N ALA A 174 -0.56 1.69 -10.99
CA ALA A 174 -0.49 0.36 -11.60
C ALA A 174 -1.88 -0.28 -11.76
N ALA A 175 -2.66 -0.34 -10.68
CA ALA A 175 -3.97 -0.96 -10.68
C ALA A 175 -4.98 -0.17 -11.52
N SER A 176 -5.06 1.15 -11.34
CA SER A 176 -6.01 2.00 -12.06
C SER A 176 -5.71 2.12 -13.55
N SER A 177 -4.43 2.18 -13.94
CA SER A 177 -4.05 2.18 -15.36
C SER A 177 -4.43 0.85 -16.01
N THR A 178 -4.16 -0.27 -15.33
CA THR A 178 -4.53 -1.61 -15.81
C THR A 178 -6.05 -1.74 -15.91
N LEU A 179 -6.81 -1.29 -14.91
CA LEU A 179 -8.27 -1.34 -14.93
C LEU A 179 -8.86 -0.47 -16.05
N SER A 180 -8.26 0.70 -16.32
CA SER A 180 -8.75 1.62 -17.36
C SER A 180 -8.62 1.10 -18.79
N THR A 181 -7.81 0.07 -19.04
CA THR A 181 -7.73 -0.55 -20.37
C THR A 181 -8.90 -1.49 -20.64
N PHE A 182 -9.52 -2.04 -19.58
CA PHE A 182 -10.73 -2.87 -19.68
C PHE A 182 -12.00 -2.03 -19.83
N TYR A 183 -12.01 -0.83 -19.24
CA TYR A 183 -13.14 0.10 -19.25
C TYR A 183 -12.72 1.45 -19.85
N PRO A 184 -12.43 1.52 -21.17
CA PRO A 184 -11.92 2.74 -21.81
C PRO A 184 -12.90 3.92 -21.69
N ASP A 185 -14.21 3.64 -21.71
CA ASP A 185 -15.26 4.67 -21.60
C ASP A 185 -15.29 5.33 -20.21
N LEU A 186 -14.86 4.61 -19.17
CA LEU A 186 -14.80 5.09 -17.78
C LEU A 186 -13.39 5.49 -17.34
N LYS A 187 -12.44 5.58 -18.28
CA LYS A 187 -11.02 5.79 -17.97
C LYS A 187 -10.76 7.04 -17.11
N SER A 188 -11.35 8.17 -17.48
CA SER A 188 -11.19 9.43 -16.72
C SER A 188 -11.73 9.29 -15.30
N GLU A 189 -12.90 8.67 -15.16
CA GLU A 189 -13.57 8.48 -13.88
C GLU A 189 -12.81 7.47 -12.99
N ILE A 190 -12.32 6.36 -13.54
CA ILE A 190 -11.46 5.40 -12.85
C ILE A 190 -10.21 6.08 -12.29
N LEU A 191 -9.50 6.85 -13.11
CA LEU A 191 -8.28 7.54 -12.66
C LEU A 191 -8.60 8.60 -11.60
N ALA A 192 -9.71 9.31 -11.74
CA ALA A 192 -10.12 10.34 -10.78
C ALA A 192 -10.53 9.75 -9.43
N PHE A 193 -11.34 8.69 -9.42
CA PHE A 193 -11.76 8.03 -8.18
C PHE A 193 -10.61 7.30 -7.48
N ALA A 194 -9.68 6.69 -8.24
CA ALA A 194 -8.47 6.12 -7.68
C ALA A 194 -7.58 7.20 -7.03
N ALA A 195 -7.38 8.33 -7.71
CA ALA A 195 -6.62 9.46 -7.17
C ALA A 195 -7.29 10.07 -5.93
N ALA A 196 -8.62 10.26 -5.95
CA ALA A 196 -9.38 10.78 -4.83
C ALA A 196 -9.29 9.86 -3.60
N SER A 197 -9.47 8.55 -3.79
CA SER A 197 -9.32 7.59 -2.71
C SER A 197 -7.90 7.56 -2.18
N ASN A 198 -6.88 7.52 -3.05
CA ASN A 198 -5.48 7.54 -2.61
C ASN A 198 -5.12 8.81 -1.84
N LEU A 199 -5.64 9.97 -2.25
CA LEU A 199 -5.45 11.23 -1.55
C LEU A 199 -6.13 11.19 -0.17
N LEU A 200 -7.36 10.67 -0.10
CA LEU A 200 -8.10 10.50 1.14
C LEU A 200 -7.37 9.56 2.11
N THR A 201 -6.88 8.41 1.63
CA THR A 201 -6.09 7.47 2.44
C THR A 201 -4.79 8.12 2.90
N GLY A 202 -4.12 8.89 2.04
CA GLY A 202 -2.89 9.59 2.40
C GLY A 202 -3.13 10.64 3.49
N ALA A 203 -4.21 11.41 3.40
CA ALA A 203 -4.54 12.47 4.35
C ALA A 203 -5.07 11.94 5.69
N THR A 204 -5.93 10.92 5.67
CA THR A 204 -6.59 10.39 6.88
C THR A 204 -5.85 9.20 7.49
N GLY A 205 -4.93 8.59 6.73
CA GLY A 205 -4.28 7.33 7.06
C GLY A 205 -3.54 7.37 8.39
N LEU A 206 -2.82 8.46 8.70
CA LEU A 206 -2.09 8.57 9.97
C LEU A 206 -3.01 8.46 11.19
N TYR A 207 -4.09 9.24 11.21
CA TYR A 207 -5.06 9.24 12.32
C TYR A 207 -5.81 7.92 12.43
N LYS A 208 -6.29 7.40 11.29
CA LYS A 208 -6.95 6.09 11.22
C LYS A 208 -6.01 4.99 11.74
N GLN A 209 -4.75 5.04 11.34
CA GLN A 209 -3.77 4.04 11.70
C GLN A 209 -3.46 4.06 13.19
N TRP A 210 -3.22 5.25 13.74
CA TRP A 210 -2.93 5.44 15.15
C TRP A 210 -4.12 5.08 16.06
N LEU A 211 -5.31 5.58 15.74
CA LEU A 211 -6.49 5.44 16.61
C LEU A 211 -7.18 4.08 16.51
N LEU A 212 -7.19 3.47 15.33
CA LEU A 212 -8.00 2.27 15.06
C LEU A 212 -7.15 1.08 14.66
N GLN A 213 -6.31 1.23 13.64
CA GLN A 213 -5.65 0.10 13.00
C GLN A 213 -4.62 -0.57 13.90
N ILE A 214 -3.73 0.18 14.56
CA ILE A 214 -2.71 -0.38 15.46
C ILE A 214 -3.37 -1.08 16.67
N PRO A 215 -4.31 -0.44 17.41
CA PRO A 215 -5.00 -1.11 18.51
C PRO A 215 -5.73 -2.39 18.06
N MET A 216 -6.37 -2.37 16.89
CA MET A 216 -7.03 -3.52 16.33
C MET A 216 -6.04 -4.65 15.97
N THR A 217 -4.92 -4.30 15.35
CA THR A 217 -3.84 -5.25 14.98
C THR A 217 -3.26 -5.91 16.22
N GLU A 218 -2.97 -5.14 17.27
CA GLU A 218 -2.50 -5.65 18.57
C GLU A 218 -3.51 -6.59 19.24
N ALA A 219 -4.78 -6.19 19.28
CA ALA A 219 -5.85 -7.01 19.86
C ALA A 219 -6.02 -8.34 19.11
N MET A 220 -5.93 -8.31 17.79
CA MET A 220 -6.06 -9.49 16.94
C MET A 220 -4.81 -10.39 17.04
N TYR A 221 -3.61 -9.80 17.09
CA TYR A 221 -2.35 -10.52 17.29
C TYR A 221 -2.38 -11.34 18.58
N LYS A 222 -2.79 -10.72 19.70
CA LYS A 222 -2.90 -11.42 21.00
C LYS A 222 -3.82 -12.64 20.93
N LYS A 223 -4.95 -12.53 20.22
CA LYS A 223 -5.88 -13.66 20.03
C LYS A 223 -5.25 -14.77 19.17
N LEU A 224 -4.57 -14.41 18.09
CA LEU A 224 -3.95 -15.37 17.18
C LEU A 224 -2.77 -16.11 17.82
N VAL A 225 -1.93 -15.42 18.59
CA VAL A 225 -0.83 -16.07 19.34
C VAL A 225 -1.38 -17.14 20.27
N LEU A 226 -2.42 -16.83 21.05
CA LEU A 226 -3.04 -17.80 21.96
C LEU A 226 -3.60 -19.03 21.23
N LEU A 227 -4.13 -18.85 20.02
CA LEU A 227 -4.64 -19.95 19.21
C LEU A 227 -3.51 -20.82 18.64
N LEU A 228 -2.44 -20.19 18.12
CA LEU A 228 -1.28 -20.88 17.57
C LEU A 228 -0.54 -21.67 18.65
N ASP A 229 -0.33 -21.09 19.82
CA ASP A 229 0.39 -21.75 20.91
C ASP A 229 -0.42 -22.92 21.50
N ARG A 230 -1.77 -22.85 21.47
CA ARG A 230 -2.65 -23.98 21.85
C ARG A 230 -2.58 -25.13 20.83
N ASN A 231 -2.53 -24.81 19.54
CA ASN A 231 -2.40 -25.81 18.49
C ASN A 231 -1.04 -26.52 18.54
N ASN A 232 0.04 -25.80 18.80
CA ASN A 232 1.37 -26.41 18.93
C ASN A 232 1.44 -27.38 20.11
N LYS A 233 0.94 -26.97 21.29
CA LYS A 233 0.91 -27.85 22.48
C LYS A 233 0.05 -29.11 22.29
N SER A 234 -1.05 -29.00 21.55
CA SER A 234 -1.93 -30.15 21.27
C SER A 234 -1.38 -31.07 20.17
N GLN A 235 -0.52 -30.57 19.29
CA GLN A 235 0.23 -31.39 18.34
C GLN A 235 1.37 -32.14 19.01
N GLU A 236 2.14 -31.48 19.88
CA GLU A 236 3.21 -32.10 20.67
C GLU A 236 2.65 -33.25 21.54
N ALA A 237 1.52 -33.03 22.22
CA ALA A 237 0.86 -34.06 23.03
C ALA A 237 0.19 -35.20 22.24
N ARG A 238 0.11 -35.09 20.90
CA ARG A 238 -0.37 -36.17 20.01
C ARG A 238 0.75 -36.94 19.32
N SER A 239 1.96 -36.39 19.35
CA SER A 239 3.18 -37.02 18.82
C SER A 239 3.99 -37.79 19.86
N GLU A 240 3.65 -37.63 21.15
CA GLU A 240 4.09 -38.47 22.27
C GLU A 240 3.15 -39.66 22.48
#